data_AF-A0A349M4K5-F1
#
_entry.id   AF-A0A349M4K5-F1
#
_cell.length_a   1.000
_cell.length_b   1.000
_cell.length_c   1.000
_cell.angle_alpha   90.00
_cell.angle_beta   90.00
_cell.angle_gamma   90.00
#
_symmetry.space_group_name_H-M   'P 1'
#
loop_
_entity.id
_entity.type
_entity.pdbx_description
1 polymer ?
#
loop_
_entity_poly.entity_id
_entity_poly.type
_entity_poly.pdbx_seq_one_letter_code
_entity_poly.pdbx_strand_id
1 'polypeptide(L)' 'EQWQDELSRRFHIVFDILTNDRLEASASGNAFTDMPLCIARLDKLSRDEDTQEKLRQTEWDLIVVDEAHKISAT' A
#
# COMPACT_ATOMS: atom_id res chain seq x y z
N GLU A 1 -2.36 1.63 11.10
CA GLU A 1 -1.71 2.26 12.26
C GLU A 1 -0.80 1.28 12.99
N GLN A 2 -1.28 0.15 13.52
CA GLN A 2 -0.41 -0.82 14.22
C GLN A 2 0.89 -1.18 13.45
N TRP A 3 0.80 -1.63 12.20
CA TRP A 3 1.99 -1.96 11.40
C TRP A 3 2.94 -0.77 11.17
N GLN A 4 2.39 0.44 11.01
CA GLN A 4 3.19 1.66 10.85
C GLN A 4 4.01 1.96 12.11
N ASP A 5 3.37 1.85 13.28
CA ASP A 5 4.02 2.07 14.58
C ASP A 5 5.09 1.00 14.87
N GLU A 6 4.78 -0.27 14.58
CA GLU A 6 5.72 -1.37 14.82
C GLU A 6 6.95 -1.28 13.92
N LEU A 7 6.77 -0.95 12.64
CA LEU A 7 7.87 -0.79 11.69
C LEU A 7 8.76 0.40 12.06
N SER A 8 8.15 1.52 12.46
CA SER A 8 8.86 2.69 12.94
C SER A 8 9.64 2.39 14.22
N ARG A 9 9.00 1.80 15.23
CA ARG A 9 9.62 1.56 16.55
C ARG A 9 10.71 0.49 16.51
N ARG A 10 10.51 -0.60 15.76
CA ARG A 10 11.44 -1.73 15.77
C ARG A 10 12.56 -1.60 14.75
N PHE A 11 12.26 -1.00 13.60
CA PHE A 11 13.20 -0.94 12.48
C PHE A 11 13.63 0.48 12.10
N HIS A 12 13.02 1.51 12.70
CA HIS A 12 13.25 2.92 12.36
C HIS A 12 12.92 3.24 10.90
N ILE A 13 11.94 2.51 10.34
CA ILE A 13 11.46 2.70 8.97
C ILE A 13 10.03 3.24 9.02
N VAL A 14 9.79 4.36 8.35
CA VAL A 14 8.48 4.99 8.29
C VAL A 14 7.77 4.57 7.00
N PHE A 15 6.55 4.06 7.16
CA PHE A 15 5.67 3.75 6.05
C PHE A 15 4.53 4.77 6.01
N ASP A 16 4.08 5.13 4.82
CA ASP A 16 2.90 5.95 4.60
C ASP A 16 1.65 5.08 4.49
N ILE A 17 0.55 5.54 5.11
CA ILE A 17 -0.75 4.87 4.94
C ILE A 17 -1.41 5.38 3.66
N LEU A 18 -1.84 4.46 2.80
CA LEU A 18 -2.56 4.79 1.58
C LEU A 18 -3.99 5.30 1.88
N THR A 19 -4.17 6.61 1.86
CA THR A 19 -5.48 7.27 1.96
C THR A 19 -6.03 7.66 0.58
N ASN A 20 -7.32 8.02 0.49
CA ASN A 20 -7.87 8.56 -0.77
C ASN A 20 -7.21 9.88 -1.14
N ASP A 21 -7.04 10.77 -0.15
CA ASP A 21 -6.38 12.06 -0.33
C ASP A 21 -4.96 11.89 -0.91
N ARG A 22 -4.21 10.86 -0.50
CA ARG A 22 -2.90 10.55 -1.08
C ARG A 22 -2.97 10.04 -2.52
N LEU A 23 -3.98 9.25 -2.85
CA LEU A 23 -4.22 8.78 -4.22
C LEU A 23 -4.54 9.95 -5.17
N GLU A 24 -5.30 10.93 -4.69
CA GLU A 24 -5.72 12.11 -5.45
C GLU A 24 -4.64 13.20 -5.52
N ALA A 25 -3.86 13.38 -4.46
CA ALA A 25 -2.83 14.42 -4.36
C ALA A 25 -1.48 14.04 -5.00
N SER A 26 -1.39 12.88 -5.66
CA SER A 26 -0.14 12.42 -6.29
C SER A 26 0.31 13.38 -7.39
N ALA A 27 1.53 13.87 -7.27
CA ALA A 27 2.12 14.80 -8.24
C ALA A 27 2.54 14.09 -9.53
N SER A 28 2.92 12.82 -9.44
CA SER A 28 3.25 11.97 -10.60
C SER A 28 2.00 11.38 -11.29
N GLY A 29 0.81 11.54 -10.69
CA GLY A 29 -0.41 10.87 -11.11
C GLY A 29 -0.53 9.43 -10.61
N ASN A 30 0.54 8.88 -10.03
CA ASN A 30 0.56 7.56 -9.39
C ASN A 30 1.13 7.65 -7.97
N ALA A 31 0.25 7.59 -6.98
CA ALA A 31 0.64 7.72 -5.58
C ALA A 31 1.61 6.62 -5.11
N PHE A 32 1.60 5.44 -5.74
CA PHE A 32 2.53 4.36 -5.43
C PHE A 32 3.97 4.67 -5.85
N THR A 33 4.15 5.53 -6.85
CA THR A 33 5.48 6.04 -7.23
C THR A 33 5.97 7.12 -6.26
N ASP A 34 5.06 7.90 -5.69
CA ASP A 34 5.38 8.95 -4.73
C ASP A 34 5.60 8.40 -3.29
N MET A 35 5.09 7.20 -3.00
CA MET A 35 5.13 6.54 -1.68
C MET A 35 5.83 5.17 -1.77
N PRO A 36 7.18 5.14 -1.78
CA PRO A 36 7.95 3.89 -1.96
C PRO A 36 7.76 2.88 -0.82
N LEU A 37 7.38 3.35 0.37
CA LEU A 37 7.07 2.51 1.53
C LEU A 37 5.63 2.76 1.95
N CYS A 38 4.70 1.96 1.41
CA CYS A 38 3.28 2.15 1.65
C CYS A 38 2.64 0.98 2.39
N ILE A 39 1.68 1.29 3.27
CA ILE A 39 0.76 0.32 3.87
C ILE A 39 -0.61 0.61 3.29
N ALA A 40 -1.16 -0.39 2.59
CA ALA A 40 -2.49 -0.32 2.00
C ALA A 40 -3.36 -1.45 2.54
N ARG A 41 -4.68 -1.20 2.57
CA ARG A 41 -5.64 -2.25 2.90
C ARG A 41 -6.01 -3.03 1.64
N LEU A 42 -5.94 -4.35 1.70
CA LEU A 42 -6.24 -5.22 0.56
C LEU A 42 -7.69 -5.05 0.06
N ASP A 43 -8.65 -4.87 0.96
CA ASP A 43 -10.07 -4.69 0.61
C ASP A 43 -10.36 -3.39 -0.16
N LYS A 44 -9.54 -2.36 0.08
CA LYS A 44 -9.58 -1.12 -0.69
C LYS A 44 -8.98 -1.31 -2.08
N LEU A 45 -7.79 -1.92 -2.15
CA LEU A 45 -7.12 -2.19 -3.42
C LEU A 45 -7.95 -3.12 -4.32
N SER A 46 -8.62 -4.12 -3.76
CA SER A 46 -9.36 -5.12 -4.56
C SER A 46 -10.64 -4.60 -5.20
N ARG A 47 -11.18 -3.46 -4.74
CA ARG A 47 -12.46 -2.91 -5.21
C ARG A 47 -12.32 -1.73 -6.18
N ASP A 48 -11.12 -1.19 -6.33
CA ASP A 48 -10.85 0.01 -7.11
C ASP A 48 -9.94 -0.32 -8.29
N GLU A 49 -10.54 -0.41 -9.48
CA GLU A 49 -9.83 -0.77 -10.73
C GLU A 49 -8.76 0.25 -11.12
N ASP A 50 -8.99 1.55 -10.88
CA ASP A 50 -8.03 2.62 -11.17
C ASP A 50 -6.81 2.50 -10.27
N THR A 51 -7.04 2.23 -8.98
CA THR A 51 -5.95 1.99 -8.02
C THR A 51 -5.18 0.71 -8.37
N GLN A 52 -5.85 -0.36 -8.84
CA GLN A 52 -5.16 -1.57 -9.30
C GLN A 52 -4.30 -1.33 -10.52
N GLU A 53 -4.75 -0.50 -11.46
CA GLU A 53 -3.98 -0.18 -12.66
C GLU A 53 -2.72 0.62 -12.31
N LYS A 54 -2.84 1.62 -11.44
CA LYS A 54 -1.69 2.34 -10.88
C LYS A 54 -0.71 1.41 -10.17
N LEU A 55 -1.23 0.43 -9.41
CA LEU A 55 -0.41 -0.57 -8.72
C LEU A 55 0.34 -1.48 -9.72
N ARG A 56 -0.31 -1.91 -10.81
CA ARG A 56 0.30 -2.72 -11.89
C ARG A 56 1.40 -1.99 -12.65
N GLN A 57 1.29 -0.67 -12.77
CA GLN A 57 2.28 0.19 -13.43
C GLN A 57 3.45 0.56 -12.51
N THR A 58 3.45 0.09 -11.26
CA THR A 58 4.52 0.33 -10.29
C THR A 58 5.32 -0.95 -10.09
N GLU A 59 6.65 -0.86 -10.15
CA GLU A 59 7.52 -1.99 -9.82
C GLU A 59 7.73 -2.08 -8.31
N TRP A 60 7.63 -3.31 -7.77
CA TRP A 60 7.80 -3.59 -6.35
C TRP A 60 8.90 -4.63 -6.16
N ASP A 61 9.92 -4.29 -5.38
CA ASP A 61 10.97 -5.23 -5.00
C ASP A 61 10.48 -6.25 -3.95
N LEU A 62 9.55 -5.83 -3.08
CA LEU A 62 9.00 -6.65 -2.01
C LEU A 62 7.54 -6.28 -1.74
N ILE A 63 6.68 -7.29 -1.68
CA ILE A 63 5.30 -7.18 -1.22
C ILE A 63 5.14 -8.08 0.00
N VAL A 64 4.68 -7.50 1.10
CA VAL A 64 4.36 -8.24 2.33
C VAL A 64 2.86 -8.26 2.50
N VAL A 65 2.30 -9.46 2.65
CA VAL A 65 0.87 -9.65 2.86
C VAL A 65 0.67 -10.25 4.25
N ASP A 66 0.11 -9.44 5.14
CA ASP A 66 -0.33 -9.93 6.45
C ASP A 66 -1.59 -10.78 6.31
N GLU A 67 -1.76 -11.77 7.19
CA GLU A 67 -2.94 -12.63 7.21
C GLU A 67 -3.26 -13.33 5.86
N ALA A 68 -2.23 -13.68 5.08
CA ALA A 68 -2.38 -14.22 3.72
C ALA A 68 -3.28 -15.48 3.62
N HIS A 69 -3.45 -16.22 4.71
CA HIS A 69 -4.38 -17.35 4.81
C HIS A 69 -5.85 -16.95 4.55
N LYS A 70 -6.22 -15.68 4.70
CA LYS A 70 -7.56 -15.16 4.37
C LYS A 70 -7.80 -15.01 2.86
N ILE A 71 -6.73 -15.04 2.06
CA ILE A 71 -6.80 -14.86 0.61
C ILE A 71 -7.04 -16.19 -0.11
N SER A 72 -6.78 -17.32 0.55
CA SER A 72 -7.04 -18.66 0.01
C SER A 72 -8.46 -19.18 0.27
N ALA A 73 -9.32 -18.41 0.95
CA ALA A 73 -10.70 -18.82 1.17
C ALA A 73 -11.47 -18.76 -0.16
N THR A 74 -11.67 -19.94 -0.74
CA THR A 74 -12.36 -20.19 -2.02
C THR A 74 -13.86 -20.26 -1.82
#